data_AF-A0A7J7QL49-F1
#
_entry.id   AF-A0A7J7QL49-F1
#
_cell.length_a   1.000
_cell.length_b   1.000
_cell.length_c   1.000
_cell.angle_alpha   90.00
_cell.angle_beta   90.00
_cell.angle_gamma   90.00
#
_symmetry.space_group_name_H-M   'P 1'
#
loop_
_entity.id
_entity.type
_entity.pdbx_description
1 polymer ?
#
loop_
_entity_poly.entity_id
_entity_poly.type
_entity_poly.pdbx_seq_one_letter_code
_entity_poly.pdbx_strand_id
1 'polypeptide(L)'
;MIGYLRMLFVALLSLSITAQQQHSLALPRGLNPDSCVANPLQSNCTDFTYPYQDAAADLGKLCNAMHFMASCSVAKACNASGAGPDGSGPGAATVSRNNPHICSPFNQVATVCQLDKGMSRMMGCTNYNTMCVAGSKVRQQGLHMPSAACDRLCQLWCGGADTVMTPQAYTALQAAAKAAGKAAV
;
A
#
# COMPACT_ATOMS: atom_id res chain seq x y z
N MET A 1 -54.71 -5.61 -4.56
CA MET A 1 -53.75 -6.22 -5.50
C MET A 1 -52.34 -5.59 -5.49
N ILE A 2 -51.99 -4.74 -4.49
CA ILE A 2 -50.67 -4.06 -4.42
C ILE A 2 -49.65 -4.82 -3.55
N GLY A 3 -50.09 -5.79 -2.73
CA GLY A 3 -49.22 -6.52 -1.79
C GLY A 3 -48.31 -7.58 -2.42
N TYR A 4 -48.72 -8.21 -3.52
CA TYR A 4 -47.97 -9.32 -4.13
C TYR A 4 -46.74 -8.86 -4.93
N LEU A 5 -46.67 -7.58 -5.34
CA LEU A 5 -45.56 -7.05 -6.12
C LEU A 5 -44.28 -6.83 -5.27
N ARG A 6 -44.40 -6.70 -3.95
CA ARG A 6 -43.24 -6.48 -3.05
C ARG A 6 -42.49 -7.77 -2.69
N MET A 7 -43.15 -8.92 -2.67
CA MET A 7 -42.47 -10.20 -2.38
C MET A 7 -41.66 -10.71 -3.58
N LEU A 8 -42.09 -10.43 -4.81
CA LEU A 8 -41.38 -10.90 -6.01
C LEU A 8 -40.04 -10.19 -6.22
N PHE A 9 -39.90 -8.93 -5.77
CA PHE A 9 -38.64 -8.19 -5.89
C PHE A 9 -37.55 -8.67 -4.91
N VAL A 10 -37.93 -9.22 -3.75
CA VAL A 10 -36.97 -9.73 -2.77
C VAL A 10 -36.40 -11.10 -3.20
N ALA A 11 -37.18 -11.92 -3.90
CA ALA A 11 -36.72 -13.22 -4.39
C ALA A 11 -35.82 -13.15 -5.64
N LEU A 12 -35.89 -12.07 -6.42
CA LEU A 12 -35.04 -11.89 -7.61
C LEU A 12 -33.68 -11.27 -7.30
N LEU A 13 -33.49 -10.69 -6.10
CA LEU A 13 -32.22 -10.10 -5.67
C LEU A 13 -31.25 -11.11 -5.02
N SER A 14 -31.71 -12.31 -4.67
CA SER A 14 -30.88 -13.37 -4.09
C SER A 14 -30.21 -14.29 -5.11
N LEU A 15 -30.48 -14.14 -6.43
CA LEU A 15 -29.94 -15.02 -7.47
C LEU A 15 -28.68 -14.49 -8.20
N SER A 16 -28.10 -13.36 -7.78
CA SER A 16 -26.97 -12.74 -8.50
C SER A 16 -25.59 -12.93 -7.84
N ILE A 17 -25.47 -13.77 -6.80
CA ILE A 17 -24.18 -14.01 -6.11
C ILE A 17 -23.56 -15.31 -6.64
N THR A 18 -23.22 -15.34 -7.92
CA THR A 18 -22.33 -16.38 -8.45
C THR A 18 -21.24 -15.73 -9.30
N ALA A 19 -20.01 -16.06 -8.95
CA ALA A 19 -18.80 -15.85 -9.74
C ALA A 19 -18.25 -14.41 -9.81
N GLN A 20 -17.73 -13.89 -8.70
CA GLN A 20 -16.44 -13.20 -8.81
C GLN A 20 -15.38 -14.26 -9.10
N GLN A 21 -15.20 -14.55 -10.39
CA GLN A 21 -14.04 -15.25 -10.91
C GLN A 21 -12.79 -14.59 -10.33
N GLN A 22 -12.15 -15.31 -9.39
CA GLN A 22 -10.75 -15.11 -9.11
C GLN A 22 -10.01 -15.45 -10.41
N HIS A 23 -9.83 -14.46 -11.28
CA HIS A 23 -8.78 -14.49 -12.28
C HIS A 23 -7.45 -14.40 -11.51
N SER A 24 -7.11 -15.48 -10.83
CA SER A 24 -5.74 -15.81 -10.49
C SER A 24 -5.05 -16.03 -11.84
N LEU A 25 -4.58 -14.93 -12.43
CA LEU A 25 -3.52 -14.99 -13.42
C LEU A 25 -2.48 -15.92 -12.82
N ALA A 26 -2.36 -17.11 -13.40
CA ALA A 26 -1.44 -18.13 -12.95
C ALA A 26 -0.04 -17.55 -13.13
N LEU A 27 0.47 -16.91 -12.07
CA LEU A 27 1.87 -16.58 -11.93
C LEU A 27 2.64 -17.89 -12.22
N PRO A 28 3.72 -17.84 -13.01
CA PRO A 28 4.50 -19.02 -13.34
C PRO A 28 4.78 -19.83 -12.06
N ARG A 29 4.34 -21.10 -12.06
CA ARG A 29 4.24 -22.02 -10.91
C ARG A 29 5.57 -22.41 -10.25
N GLY A 30 6.61 -21.58 -10.34
CA GLY A 30 7.95 -21.89 -9.85
C GLY A 30 8.52 -20.92 -8.81
N LEU A 31 7.86 -19.81 -8.52
CA LEU A 31 8.33 -18.86 -7.52
C LEU A 31 7.60 -19.08 -6.21
N ASN A 32 8.30 -19.65 -5.22
CA ASN A 32 7.84 -19.59 -3.85
C ASN A 32 8.01 -18.13 -3.39
N PRO A 33 6.92 -17.36 -3.15
CA PRO A 33 7.03 -15.96 -2.75
C PRO A 33 7.91 -15.79 -1.50
N ASP A 34 7.87 -16.76 -0.59
CA ASP A 34 8.67 -16.76 0.62
C ASP A 34 10.18 -16.83 0.33
N SER A 35 10.59 -17.48 -0.78
CA SER A 35 12.01 -17.59 -1.12
C SER A 35 12.60 -16.25 -1.56
N CYS A 36 11.83 -15.41 -2.25
CA CYS A 36 12.29 -14.09 -2.69
C CYS A 36 12.28 -13.04 -1.58
N VAL A 37 11.38 -13.19 -0.60
CA VAL A 37 11.41 -12.36 0.61
C VAL A 37 12.58 -12.77 1.50
N ALA A 38 12.83 -14.06 1.68
CA ALA A 38 13.92 -14.56 2.53
C ALA A 38 15.31 -14.43 1.87
N ASN A 39 15.40 -14.59 0.55
CA ASN A 39 16.64 -14.49 -0.22
C ASN A 39 16.41 -13.73 -1.53
N PRO A 40 16.44 -12.39 -1.50
CA PRO A 40 16.13 -11.58 -2.66
C PRO A 40 17.26 -11.54 -3.70
N LEU A 41 18.42 -12.15 -3.41
CA LEU A 41 19.56 -12.18 -4.32
C LEU A 41 19.41 -13.27 -5.39
N GLN A 42 18.45 -14.17 -5.25
CA GLN A 42 18.22 -15.25 -6.20
C GLN A 42 17.84 -14.67 -7.58
N SER A 43 18.43 -15.25 -8.63
CA SER A 43 18.24 -14.78 -10.01
C SER A 43 16.81 -14.92 -10.51
N ASN A 44 16.00 -15.79 -9.91
CA ASN A 44 14.59 -15.98 -10.24
C ASN A 44 13.67 -14.90 -9.63
N CYS A 45 14.16 -14.04 -8.72
CA CYS A 45 13.33 -13.02 -8.07
C CYS A 45 13.11 -11.74 -8.89
N THR A 46 13.53 -11.70 -10.16
CA THR A 46 13.39 -10.53 -11.03
C THR A 46 11.95 -10.10 -11.29
N ASP A 47 11.04 -11.05 -11.30
CA ASP A 47 9.60 -10.84 -11.57
C ASP A 47 8.76 -10.97 -10.29
N PHE A 48 9.40 -11.19 -9.14
CA PHE A 48 8.70 -11.25 -7.88
C PHE A 48 8.17 -9.87 -7.50
N THR A 49 6.84 -9.79 -7.31
CA THR A 49 6.16 -8.63 -6.76
C THR A 49 5.71 -8.98 -5.34
N TYR A 50 6.13 -8.18 -4.36
CA TYR A 50 5.71 -8.39 -2.98
C TYR A 50 4.19 -8.26 -2.86
N PRO A 51 3.48 -9.28 -2.34
CA PRO A 51 2.03 -9.28 -2.32
C PRO A 51 1.47 -8.09 -1.53
N TYR A 52 0.40 -7.54 -2.06
CA TYR A 52 -0.32 -6.44 -1.44
C TYR A 52 -0.72 -6.74 0.01
N GLN A 53 -1.24 -7.94 0.25
CA GLN A 53 -1.77 -8.37 1.56
C GLN A 53 -0.65 -8.40 2.60
N ASP A 54 0.55 -8.82 2.20
CA ASP A 54 1.71 -8.89 3.09
C ASP A 54 2.21 -7.48 3.42
N ALA A 55 2.24 -6.56 2.45
CA ALA A 55 2.55 -5.16 2.69
C ALA A 55 1.54 -4.46 3.61
N ALA A 56 0.24 -4.75 3.42
CA ALA A 56 -0.82 -4.24 4.29
C ALA A 56 -0.70 -4.80 5.71
N ALA A 57 -0.34 -6.08 5.85
CA ALA A 57 -0.10 -6.69 7.16
C ALA A 57 1.12 -6.06 7.86
N ASP A 58 2.20 -5.81 7.14
CA ASP A 58 3.39 -5.14 7.65
C ASP A 58 3.12 -3.70 8.10
N LEU A 59 2.40 -2.94 7.28
CA LEU A 59 1.90 -1.62 7.65
C LEU A 59 1.00 -1.67 8.89
N GLY A 60 0.13 -2.68 8.98
CA GLY A 60 -0.72 -2.92 10.16
C GLY A 60 0.10 -3.15 11.42
N LYS A 61 1.17 -3.95 11.36
CA LYS A 61 2.11 -4.16 12.49
C LYS A 61 2.77 -2.84 12.90
N LEU A 62 3.22 -2.03 11.93
CA LEU A 62 3.80 -0.72 12.18
C LEU A 62 2.80 0.21 12.87
N CYS A 63 1.58 0.32 12.33
CA CYS A 63 0.54 1.19 12.87
C CYS A 63 -0.01 0.73 14.23
N ASN A 64 -0.01 -0.57 14.51
CA ASN A 64 -0.36 -1.06 15.85
C ASN A 64 0.72 -0.72 16.88
N ALA A 65 2.00 -0.79 16.50
CA ALA A 65 3.09 -0.38 17.36
C ALA A 65 3.13 1.14 17.58
N MET A 66 2.84 1.92 16.54
CA MET A 66 2.91 3.39 16.57
C MET A 66 1.83 4.05 15.68
N HIS A 67 0.59 4.11 16.16
CA HIS A 67 -0.54 4.60 15.38
C HIS A 67 -0.48 6.08 14.95
N PHE A 68 0.39 6.89 15.59
CA PHE A 68 0.57 8.30 15.25
C PHE A 68 1.56 8.56 14.10
N MET A 69 2.12 7.51 13.48
CA MET A 69 3.04 7.69 12.35
C MET A 69 2.34 8.35 11.15
N ALA A 70 3.13 9.11 10.40
CA ALA A 70 2.75 9.74 9.14
C ALA A 70 1.98 8.78 8.23
N SER A 71 2.62 7.64 7.93
CA SER A 71 2.08 6.61 7.05
C SER A 71 0.77 6.01 7.54
N CYS A 72 0.54 5.93 8.85
CA CYS A 72 -0.72 5.44 9.41
C CYS A 72 -1.87 6.44 9.20
N SER A 73 -1.58 7.74 9.27
CA SER A 73 -2.55 8.78 8.93
C SER A 73 -2.89 8.76 7.45
N VAL A 74 -1.89 8.57 6.58
CA VAL A 74 -2.07 8.40 5.13
C VAL A 74 -2.92 7.15 4.84
N ALA A 75 -2.59 6.01 5.45
CA ALA A 75 -3.35 4.77 5.29
C ALA A 75 -4.83 4.94 5.64
N LYS A 76 -5.11 5.62 6.77
CA LYS A 76 -6.48 5.93 7.20
C LYS A 76 -7.20 6.83 6.19
N ALA A 77 -6.53 7.86 5.68
CA ALA A 77 -7.09 8.75 4.66
C ALA A 77 -7.37 8.00 3.34
N CYS A 78 -6.45 7.13 2.91
CA CYS A 78 -6.63 6.27 1.74
C CYS A 78 -7.84 5.35 1.88
N ASN A 79 -7.99 4.67 3.02
CA ASN A 79 -9.15 3.83 3.29
C ASN A 79 -10.46 4.64 3.28
N ALA A 80 -10.47 5.84 3.87
CA ALA A 80 -11.65 6.70 3.91
C ALA A 80 -12.01 7.30 2.53
N SER A 81 -11.02 7.48 1.64
CA SER A 81 -11.23 8.11 0.32
C SER A 81 -11.88 7.19 -0.72
N GLY A 82 -11.94 5.88 -0.47
CA GLY A 82 -12.33 4.91 -1.50
C GLY A 82 -11.20 4.60 -2.49
N ALA A 83 -9.94 4.79 -2.10
CA ALA A 83 -8.76 4.35 -2.86
C ALA A 83 -8.69 2.82 -3.02
N GLY A 84 -9.54 2.07 -2.33
CA GLY A 84 -9.48 0.61 -2.29
C GLY A 84 -8.26 0.12 -1.52
N PRO A 85 -8.15 -1.20 -1.35
CA PRO A 85 -7.05 -1.80 -0.60
C PRO A 85 -5.71 -1.48 -1.26
N ASP A 86 -5.55 -1.76 -2.55
CA ASP A 86 -4.28 -1.58 -3.30
C ASP A 86 -3.89 -0.13 -3.60
N GLY A 87 -4.73 0.83 -3.19
CA GLY A 87 -4.51 2.24 -3.43
C GLY A 87 -4.70 2.67 -4.89
N SER A 88 -5.33 1.84 -5.72
CA SER A 88 -5.57 2.11 -7.15
C SER A 88 -6.94 2.73 -7.45
N GLY A 89 -7.83 2.76 -6.47
CA GLY A 89 -9.19 3.29 -6.60
C GLY A 89 -9.22 4.81 -6.80
N PRO A 90 -10.34 5.35 -7.30
CA PRO A 90 -10.47 6.77 -7.65
C PRO A 90 -10.22 7.71 -6.47
N GLY A 91 -10.43 7.23 -5.23
CA GLY A 91 -10.13 7.96 -4.01
C GLY A 91 -8.65 8.31 -3.80
N ALA A 92 -7.72 7.56 -4.41
CA ALA A 92 -6.29 7.78 -4.23
C ALA A 92 -5.86 9.18 -4.68
N ALA A 93 -6.44 9.67 -5.79
CA ALA A 93 -6.19 11.02 -6.31
C ALA A 93 -6.67 12.13 -5.36
N THR A 94 -7.65 11.84 -4.50
CA THR A 94 -8.13 12.75 -3.45
C THR A 94 -7.14 12.88 -2.30
N VAL A 95 -6.35 11.82 -2.03
CA VAL A 95 -5.31 11.84 -0.99
C VAL A 95 -4.04 12.52 -1.51
N SER A 96 -3.64 12.23 -2.75
CA SER A 96 -2.54 12.94 -3.42
C SER A 96 -2.77 13.04 -4.92
N ARG A 97 -2.87 14.27 -5.41
CA ARG A 97 -2.91 14.56 -6.86
C ARG A 97 -1.56 14.32 -7.54
N ASN A 98 -0.46 14.44 -6.79
CA ASN A 98 0.89 14.38 -7.33
C ASN A 98 1.49 12.97 -7.29
N ASN A 99 0.91 12.07 -6.49
CA ASN A 99 1.41 10.72 -6.33
C ASN A 99 0.25 9.70 -6.25
N PRO A 100 -0.10 9.05 -7.36
CA PRO A 100 -1.18 8.07 -7.38
C PRO A 100 -0.87 6.83 -6.54
N HIS A 101 0.40 6.57 -6.22
CA HIS A 101 0.81 5.42 -5.43
C HIS A 101 0.94 5.71 -3.93
N ILE A 102 0.52 6.90 -3.46
CA ILE A 102 0.60 7.24 -2.03
C ILE A 102 -0.22 6.28 -1.15
N CYS A 103 -1.27 5.68 -1.73
CA CYS A 103 -2.15 4.74 -1.06
C CYS A 103 -1.69 3.28 -1.12
N SER A 104 -0.59 2.99 -1.81
CA SER A 104 0.02 1.66 -1.80
C SER A 104 0.61 1.36 -0.41
N PRO A 105 0.21 0.28 0.28
CA PRO A 105 0.79 -0.07 1.57
C PRO A 105 2.28 -0.33 1.50
N PHE A 106 2.78 -0.89 0.39
CA PHE A 106 4.22 -1.09 0.25
C PHE A 106 4.98 0.24 0.22
N ASN A 107 4.44 1.27 -0.46
CA ASN A 107 5.06 2.61 -0.44
C ASN A 107 5.06 3.20 0.96
N GLN A 108 3.99 3.00 1.71
CA GLN A 108 3.87 3.46 3.08
C GLN A 108 4.86 2.73 4.01
N VAL A 109 5.02 1.41 3.86
CA VAL A 109 6.04 0.61 4.57
C VAL A 109 7.44 1.09 4.21
N ALA A 110 7.75 1.21 2.91
CA ALA A 110 9.05 1.68 2.43
C ALA A 110 9.41 3.05 3.01
N THR A 111 8.45 3.97 3.03
CA THR A 111 8.61 5.31 3.60
C THR A 111 8.98 5.24 5.08
N VAL A 112 8.23 4.48 5.90
CA VAL A 112 8.52 4.35 7.35
C VAL A 112 9.87 3.68 7.57
N CYS A 113 10.10 2.55 6.90
CA CYS A 113 11.25 1.70 7.18
C CYS A 113 12.58 2.33 6.73
N GLN A 114 12.57 3.18 5.70
CA GLN A 114 13.77 3.87 5.22
C GLN A 114 13.97 5.26 5.83
N LEU A 115 12.92 6.08 5.88
CA LEU A 115 13.09 7.52 6.15
C LEU A 115 13.02 7.84 7.64
N ASP A 116 12.24 7.09 8.41
CA ASP A 116 12.11 7.35 9.83
C ASP A 116 13.27 6.71 10.59
N LYS A 117 14.15 7.54 11.16
CA LYS A 117 15.34 7.09 11.90
C LYS A 117 14.94 6.14 13.03
N GLY A 118 15.50 4.93 13.02
CA GLY A 118 15.26 3.91 14.03
C GLY A 118 14.08 2.98 13.73
N MET A 119 13.28 3.26 12.70
CA MET A 119 12.10 2.43 12.39
C MET A 119 12.43 1.17 11.62
N SER A 120 13.60 1.08 10.98
CA SER A 120 14.01 -0.12 10.25
C SER A 120 14.00 -1.38 11.12
N ARG A 121 14.15 -1.28 12.45
CA ARG A 121 14.14 -2.44 13.35
C ARG A 121 12.74 -2.82 13.86
N MET A 122 11.68 -2.14 13.42
CA MET A 122 10.32 -2.46 13.84
C MET A 122 9.78 -3.72 13.15
N MET A 123 8.83 -4.38 13.81
CA MET A 123 8.30 -5.69 13.39
C MET A 123 7.72 -5.72 11.97
N GLY A 124 7.19 -4.60 11.46
CA GLY A 124 6.69 -4.50 10.08
C GLY A 124 7.73 -4.08 9.04
N CYS A 125 8.99 -3.86 9.42
CA CYS A 125 10.07 -3.52 8.47
C CYS A 125 10.93 -4.72 8.06
N THR A 126 10.74 -5.89 8.69
CA THR A 126 11.61 -7.06 8.47
C THR A 126 11.65 -7.49 7.01
N ASN A 127 10.48 -7.77 6.42
CA ASN A 127 10.40 -8.23 5.02
C ASN A 127 10.91 -7.16 4.05
N TYR A 128 10.54 -5.91 4.30
CA TYR A 128 11.03 -4.77 3.52
C TYR A 128 12.56 -4.69 3.53
N ASN A 129 13.18 -4.72 4.72
CA ASN A 129 14.63 -4.63 4.85
C ASN A 129 15.33 -5.81 4.19
N THR A 130 14.78 -7.03 4.32
CA THR A 130 15.36 -8.19 3.66
C THR A 130 15.33 -8.00 2.15
N MET A 131 14.21 -7.56 1.57
CA MET A 131 14.10 -7.33 0.12
C MET A 131 14.91 -6.12 -0.38
N CYS A 132 15.11 -5.10 0.46
CA CYS A 132 15.77 -3.84 0.13
C CYS A 132 17.27 -3.85 0.52
N VAL A 133 17.96 -4.92 0.14
CA VAL A 133 19.42 -5.05 0.27
C VAL A 133 20.13 -4.76 -1.05
N ALA A 134 21.38 -4.33 -0.98
CA ALA A 134 22.22 -4.15 -2.15
C ALA A 134 22.31 -5.46 -2.97
N GLY A 135 22.11 -5.37 -4.27
CA GLY A 135 22.13 -6.53 -5.18
C GLY A 135 20.84 -7.35 -5.25
N SER A 136 19.80 -6.98 -4.48
CA SER A 136 18.46 -7.55 -4.57
C SER A 136 17.96 -7.59 -6.03
N LYS A 137 17.30 -8.68 -6.38
CA LYS A 137 16.67 -8.92 -7.68
C LYS A 137 15.18 -8.61 -7.67
N VAL A 138 14.56 -8.49 -6.49
CA VAL A 138 13.14 -8.15 -6.34
C VAL A 138 12.86 -6.79 -6.97
N ARG A 139 11.88 -6.74 -7.88
CA ARG A 139 11.39 -5.51 -8.51
C ARG A 139 9.96 -5.25 -8.09
N GLN A 140 9.71 -4.08 -7.50
CA GLN A 140 8.36 -3.65 -7.20
C GLN A 140 7.77 -2.89 -8.40
N GLN A 141 6.71 -3.41 -9.00
CA GLN A 141 6.02 -2.71 -10.08
C GLN A 141 5.35 -1.45 -9.54
N GLY A 142 5.44 -0.33 -10.27
CA GLY A 142 4.92 0.98 -9.82
C GLY A 142 5.87 1.81 -8.97
N LEU A 143 6.95 1.20 -8.48
CA LEU A 143 8.12 1.91 -7.98
C LEU A 143 9.29 1.56 -8.88
N HIS A 144 9.69 2.48 -9.76
CA HIS A 144 10.87 2.28 -10.59
C HIS A 144 12.15 2.35 -9.72
N MET A 145 12.35 1.37 -8.83
CA MET A 145 13.51 1.26 -7.96
C MET A 145 14.46 0.20 -8.54
N PRO A 146 15.55 0.58 -9.23
CA PRO A 146 16.69 -0.33 -9.34
C PRO A 146 17.21 -0.64 -7.93
N SER A 147 17.88 -1.78 -7.69
CA SER A 147 18.39 -2.13 -6.35
C SER A 147 19.47 -1.16 -5.81
N ALA A 148 20.09 -0.37 -6.69
CA ALA A 148 20.91 0.80 -6.32
C ALA A 148 20.07 2.04 -5.89
N ALA A 149 18.75 1.95 -5.97
CA ALA A 149 17.79 3.00 -5.66
C ALA A 149 17.02 2.79 -4.36
N CYS A 150 17.27 1.72 -3.61
CA CYS A 150 16.95 1.77 -2.17
C CYS A 150 17.67 2.99 -1.52
N ASP A 151 18.86 3.37 -2.00
CA ASP A 151 19.53 4.62 -1.64
C ASP A 151 19.02 5.85 -2.43
N ARG A 152 18.71 5.72 -3.74
CA ARG A 152 18.26 6.86 -4.58
C ARG A 152 16.81 7.28 -4.39
N LEU A 153 15.90 6.44 -3.89
CA LEU A 153 14.56 6.92 -3.54
C LEU A 153 14.55 7.77 -2.28
N CYS A 154 15.55 7.65 -1.41
CA CYS A 154 15.83 8.70 -0.43
C CYS A 154 16.12 10.03 -1.14
N GLN A 155 16.85 10.03 -2.27
CA GLN A 155 17.08 11.27 -3.04
C GLN A 155 15.88 11.72 -3.89
N LEU A 156 15.00 10.83 -4.36
CA LEU A 156 13.81 11.23 -5.11
C LEU A 156 12.64 11.68 -4.21
N TRP A 157 12.50 11.09 -3.01
CA TRP A 157 11.50 11.51 -2.02
C TRP A 157 11.99 12.60 -1.07
N CYS A 158 13.31 12.77 -0.88
CA CYS A 158 13.88 13.83 -0.03
C CYS A 158 14.76 14.86 -0.78
N GLY A 159 15.05 14.67 -2.07
CA GLY A 159 16.04 15.49 -2.80
C GLY A 159 15.62 16.01 -4.18
N GLY A 160 14.37 15.78 -4.62
CA GLY A 160 13.77 16.56 -5.72
C GLY A 160 13.05 17.77 -5.13
N ALA A 161 13.56 18.98 -5.39
CA ALA A 161 13.07 20.24 -4.82
C ALA A 161 11.56 20.53 -4.99
N ASP A 162 10.84 19.73 -5.78
CA ASP A 162 9.44 19.97 -6.14
C ASP A 162 8.44 18.90 -5.66
N THR A 163 8.87 17.76 -5.09
CA THR A 163 7.95 16.67 -4.65
C THR A 163 8.31 16.02 -3.31
N VAL A 164 9.20 16.60 -2.52
CA VAL A 164 9.27 16.26 -1.09
C VAL A 164 7.92 16.62 -0.50
N MET A 165 7.30 15.71 0.26
CA MET A 165 6.23 16.09 1.17
C MET A 165 6.86 17.03 2.20
N THR A 166 6.88 18.32 1.86
CA THR A 166 7.46 19.35 2.71
C THR A 166 6.84 19.22 4.10
N PRO A 167 7.53 19.65 5.17
CA PRO A 167 6.91 19.73 6.49
C PRO A 167 5.53 20.41 6.44
N GLN A 168 5.33 21.35 5.51
CA GLN A 168 4.04 21.96 5.18
C GLN A 168 3.03 21.01 4.54
N ALA A 169 3.40 20.22 3.52
CA ALA A 169 2.53 19.21 2.93
C ALA A 169 2.18 18.11 3.94
N TYR A 170 3.13 17.75 4.81
CA TYR A 170 2.91 16.82 5.91
C TYR A 170 1.91 17.39 6.95
N THR A 171 2.08 18.65 7.33
CA THR A 171 1.15 19.35 8.23
C THR A 171 -0.24 19.48 7.59
N ALA A 172 -0.31 19.77 6.28
CA ALA A 172 -1.56 19.83 5.53
C ALA A 172 -2.27 18.47 5.48
N LEU A 173 -1.52 17.37 5.33
CA LEU A 173 -2.06 16.01 5.39
C LEU A 173 -2.52 15.63 6.79
N GLN A 174 -1.77 15.98 7.84
CA GLN A 174 -2.22 15.79 9.21
C GLN A 174 -3.48 16.61 9.51
N ALA A 175 -3.56 17.85 9.03
CA ALA A 175 -4.74 18.69 9.16
C ALA A 175 -5.95 18.11 8.41
N ALA A 176 -5.74 17.61 7.18
CA ALA A 176 -6.76 16.95 6.38
C ALA A 176 -7.24 15.64 7.03
N ALA A 177 -6.34 14.82 7.57
CA ALA A 177 -6.69 13.60 8.30
C ALA A 177 -7.49 13.92 9.57
N LYS A 178 -7.12 14.99 10.30
CA LYS A 178 -7.86 15.47 11.47
C LYS A 178 -9.24 16.02 11.11
N ALA A 179 -9.37 16.69 9.97
CA ALA A 179 -10.65 17.18 9.45
C ALA A 179 -11.56 16.02 8.99
N ALA A 180 -11.02 15.03 8.27
CA ALA A 180 -11.75 13.84 7.85
C ALA A 180 -12.25 13.01 9.04
N GLY A 181 -11.47 12.94 10.12
CA GLY A 181 -11.89 12.30 11.38
C GLY A 181 -13.05 13.00 12.09
N LYS A 182 -13.29 14.29 11.83
CA LYS A 182 -14.44 15.03 12.37
C LYS A 182 -15.72 14.89 11.53
N ALA A 183 -15.60 14.56 10.25
CA ALA A 183 -16.74 14.41 9.34
C ALA A 183 -17.41 13.02 9.42
N ALA A 184 -16.78 12.07 10.10
CA ALA A 184 -17.24 10.69 10.23
C ALA A 184 -17.92 10.37 11.58
N VAL A 185 -18.29 11.41 12.35
CA VAL A 185 -19.02 11.30 13.64
C VAL A 185 -20.36 11.99 13.51
#